data_AF-A0AAV0ZM06-F1
#
_entry.id   AF-A0AAV0ZM06-F1
#
_cell.length_a   1.000
_cell.length_b   1.000
_cell.length_c   1.000
_cell.angle_alpha   90.00
_cell.angle_beta   90.00
_cell.angle_gamma   90.00
#
_symmetry.space_group_name_H-M   'P 1'
#
loop_
_entity.id
_entity.type
_entity.pdbx_description
1 polymer ?
#
loop_
_entity_poly.entity_id
_entity_poly.type
_entity_poly.pdbx_seq_one_letter_code
_entity_poly.pdbx_strand_id
1 'polypeptide(L)'
;MTAFLLLESSLVMVVPWLSLSDRVVVNRNSSFKKVYGEDVWRYNASNLDHSDLINDAMSCDARVVVPAIIEGCSELFDGVKSMVDVDGGNGTTLNILVKVFSEIQGINFDLAHVIDVAPKCDGVEHVAGNIFTSVFKVAIVFLKIYYYV
;
A
#
# COMPACT_ATOMS: atom_id res chain seq x y z
N MET A 1 -5.80 -12.68 -7.77
CA MET A 1 -5.03 -13.09 -6.56
C MET A 1 -3.58 -13.48 -6.86
N THR A 2 -3.20 -13.74 -8.12
CA THR A 2 -1.90 -14.34 -8.48
C THR A 2 -0.67 -13.60 -7.94
N ALA A 3 -0.59 -12.28 -8.12
CA ALA A 3 0.55 -11.49 -7.65
C ALA A 3 0.69 -11.54 -6.12
N PHE A 4 -0.43 -11.52 -5.40
CA PHE A 4 -0.44 -11.63 -3.93
C PHE A 4 0.07 -13.00 -3.47
N LEU A 5 -0.39 -14.08 -4.10
CA LEU A 5 0.13 -15.43 -3.81
C LEU A 5 1.62 -15.55 -4.15
N LEU A 6 2.07 -14.94 -5.25
CA LEU A 6 3.48 -14.94 -5.65
C LEU A 6 4.35 -14.17 -4.66
N LEU A 7 3.89 -13.00 -4.18
CA LEU A 7 4.54 -12.25 -3.12
C LEU A 7 4.75 -13.11 -1.88
N GLU A 8 3.65 -13.64 -1.33
CA GLU A 8 3.65 -14.42 -0.08
C GLU A 8 4.44 -15.74 -0.18
N SER A 9 4.59 -16.29 -1.39
CA SER A 9 5.38 -17.51 -1.64
C SER A 9 6.80 -17.24 -2.14
N SER A 10 7.18 -15.97 -2.35
CA SER A 10 8.53 -15.62 -2.78
C SER A 10 9.56 -15.97 -1.70
N LEU A 11 10.79 -16.30 -2.09
CA LEU A 11 11.86 -16.56 -1.12
C LEU A 11 12.10 -15.34 -0.21
N VAL A 12 11.96 -14.13 -0.75
CA VAL A 12 12.13 -12.89 0.01
C VAL A 12 11.14 -12.79 1.17
N MET A 13 9.89 -13.20 0.96
CA MET A 13 8.87 -13.20 2.01
C MET A 13 8.87 -14.47 2.86
N VAL A 14 9.29 -15.62 2.31
CA VAL A 14 9.26 -16.91 2.99
C VAL A 14 10.43 -17.11 3.96
N VAL A 15 11.66 -16.74 3.56
CA VAL A 15 12.88 -16.96 4.37
C VAL A 15 12.82 -16.29 5.76
N PRO A 16 12.29 -15.06 5.91
CA PRO A 16 12.06 -14.44 7.22
C PRO A 16 11.33 -15.33 8.23
N TRP A 17 10.40 -16.18 7.79
CA TRP A 17 9.65 -17.06 8.71
C TRP A 17 10.53 -18.11 9.38
N LEU A 18 11.66 -18.50 8.78
CA LEU A 18 12.63 -19.41 9.40
C LEU A 18 13.28 -18.81 10.65
N SER A 19 13.29 -17.48 10.76
CA SER A 19 13.80 -16.75 11.92
C SER A 19 12.72 -16.35 12.93
N LEU A 20 11.47 -16.84 12.78
CA LEU A 20 10.36 -16.44 13.64
C LEU A 20 10.56 -16.87 15.10
N SER A 21 11.07 -18.08 15.35
CA SER A 21 11.34 -18.58 16.71
C SER A 21 12.26 -17.64 17.50
N ASP A 22 13.32 -17.17 16.85
CA ASP A 22 14.28 -16.26 17.47
C ASP A 22 13.68 -14.89 17.80
N ARG A 23 12.74 -14.40 16.97
CA ARG A 23 11.98 -13.17 17.28
C ARG A 23 11.18 -13.33 18.56
N VAL A 24 10.45 -14.45 18.69
CA VAL A 24 9.57 -14.72 19.84
C VAL A 24 10.36 -14.81 21.14
N VAL A 25 11.57 -15.38 21.10
CA VAL A 25 12.40 -15.58 22.30
C VAL A 25 13.11 -14.29 22.75
N VAL A 26 13.54 -13.44 21.82
CA VAL A 26 14.45 -12.30 22.13
C VAL A 26 13.75 -10.94 22.10
N ASN A 27 12.47 -10.86 21.67
CA ASN A 27 11.70 -9.62 21.51
C ASN A 27 12.49 -8.49 20.81
N ARG A 28 13.10 -8.81 19.67
CA ARG A 28 13.87 -7.86 18.83
C ARG A 28 13.20 -7.67 17.47
N ASN A 29 13.86 -6.86 16.62
CA ASN A 29 13.59 -6.57 15.20
C ASN A 29 12.73 -7.63 14.47
N SER A 30 11.92 -7.18 13.50
CA SER A 30 11.14 -8.09 12.64
C SER A 30 12.00 -9.21 12.04
N SER A 31 11.41 -10.38 11.80
CA SER A 31 12.14 -11.51 11.22
C SER A 31 12.73 -11.15 9.85
N PHE A 32 12.05 -10.28 9.10
CA PHE A 32 12.55 -9.73 7.84
C PHE A 32 13.86 -8.96 8.06
N LYS A 33 13.88 -8.04 9.02
CA LYS A 33 15.07 -7.26 9.38
C LYS A 33 16.21 -8.10 9.93
N LYS A 34 15.91 -9.25 10.55
CA LYS A 34 16.95 -10.19 10.97
C LYS A 34 17.64 -10.84 9.77
N VAL A 35 16.90 -11.21 8.74
CA VAL A 35 17.44 -11.87 7.54
C VAL A 35 18.12 -10.88 6.60
N TYR A 36 17.48 -9.74 6.34
CA TYR A 36 17.91 -8.77 5.33
C TYR A 36 18.62 -7.54 5.90
N GLY A 37 18.70 -7.40 7.23
CA GLY A 37 19.37 -6.27 7.90
C GLY A 37 18.55 -4.98 7.98
N GLU A 38 17.48 -4.87 7.21
CA GLU A 38 16.60 -3.70 7.10
C GLU A 38 15.12 -4.09 7.07
N ASP A 39 14.21 -3.13 7.26
CA ASP A 39 12.79 -3.39 7.08
C ASP A 39 12.41 -3.58 5.60
N VAL A 40 11.25 -4.19 5.37
CA VAL A 40 10.78 -4.54 4.02
C VAL A 40 10.66 -3.32 3.10
N TRP A 41 10.34 -2.14 3.63
CA TRP A 41 10.16 -0.92 2.84
C TRP A 41 11.51 -0.36 2.39
N ARG A 42 12.51 -0.36 3.26
CA ARG A 42 13.90 -0.01 2.87
C ARG A 42 14.50 -1.01 1.89
N TYR A 43 14.22 -2.31 2.10
CA TYR A 43 14.61 -3.35 1.16
C TYR A 43 14.02 -3.11 -0.23
N ASN A 44 12.72 -2.77 -0.33
CA ASN A 44 12.06 -2.47 -1.60
C ASN A 44 12.70 -1.29 -2.33
N ALA A 45 13.07 -0.24 -1.61
CA ALA A 45 13.72 0.94 -2.20
C ALA A 45 15.04 0.60 -2.90
N SER A 46 15.70 -0.50 -2.51
CA SER A 46 16.93 -1.02 -3.14
C SER A 46 16.70 -2.21 -4.07
N ASN A 47 15.49 -2.80 -4.09
CA ASN A 47 15.16 -4.02 -4.81
C ASN A 47 13.83 -3.83 -5.58
N LEU A 48 13.91 -3.13 -6.72
CA LEU A 48 12.74 -2.69 -7.48
C LEU A 48 11.86 -3.86 -7.97
N ASP A 49 12.42 -5.00 -8.35
CA ASP A 49 11.63 -6.18 -8.72
C ASP A 49 10.71 -6.67 -7.58
N HIS A 50 11.19 -6.59 -6.33
CA HIS A 50 10.39 -6.93 -5.16
C HIS A 50 9.37 -5.83 -4.84
N SER A 51 9.75 -4.56 -5.03
CA SER A 51 8.84 -3.42 -4.91
C SER A 51 7.67 -3.54 -5.88
N ASP A 52 7.94 -3.88 -7.14
CA ASP A 52 6.93 -4.09 -8.18
C ASP A 52 6.02 -5.27 -7.84
N LEU A 53 6.58 -6.38 -7.35
CA LEU A 53 5.79 -7.52 -6.90
C LEU A 53 4.86 -7.15 -5.74
N ILE A 54 5.31 -6.34 -4.78
CA ILE A 54 4.47 -5.82 -3.70
C ILE A 54 3.36 -4.91 -4.25
N ASN A 55 3.69 -3.99 -5.15
CA ASN A 55 2.72 -3.09 -5.77
C ASN A 55 1.64 -3.88 -6.52
N ASP A 56 2.02 -4.89 -7.29
CA ASP A 56 1.11 -5.77 -8.01
C ASP A 56 0.24 -6.60 -7.06
N ALA A 57 0.82 -7.10 -5.97
CA ALA A 57 0.09 -7.81 -4.93
C ALA A 57 -0.97 -6.92 -4.26
N MET A 58 -0.59 -5.72 -3.83
CA MET A 58 -1.51 -4.76 -3.19
C MET A 58 -2.61 -4.30 -4.14
N SER A 59 -2.28 -4.11 -5.41
CA SER A 59 -3.26 -3.79 -6.45
C SER A 59 -4.23 -4.93 -6.68
N CYS A 60 -3.73 -6.16 -6.66
CA CYS A 60 -4.56 -7.35 -6.80
C CYS A 60 -5.53 -7.50 -5.65
N ASP A 61 -5.09 -7.22 -4.43
CA ASP A 61 -5.95 -7.19 -3.24
C ASP A 61 -6.98 -6.06 -3.32
N ALA A 62 -6.57 -4.84 -3.70
CA ALA A 62 -7.47 -3.69 -3.86
C ALA A 62 -8.60 -3.96 -4.87
N ARG A 63 -8.32 -4.65 -5.98
CA ARG A 63 -9.33 -5.05 -6.97
C ARG A 63 -10.39 -6.01 -6.43
N VAL A 64 -10.15 -6.65 -5.28
CA VAL A 64 -11.12 -7.54 -4.61
C VAL A 64 -11.79 -6.82 -3.45
N VAL A 65 -11.01 -6.17 -2.59
CA VAL A 65 -11.48 -5.57 -1.34
C VAL A 65 -12.26 -4.27 -1.58
N VAL A 66 -11.79 -3.39 -2.48
CA VAL A 66 -12.41 -2.06 -2.67
C VAL A 66 -13.83 -2.16 -3.24
N PRO A 67 -14.12 -3.02 -4.24
CA PRO A 67 -15.50 -3.26 -4.68
C PRO A 67 -16.43 -3.75 -3.55
N ALA A 68 -15.94 -4.63 -2.68
CA ALA A 68 -16.71 -5.10 -1.53
C ALA A 68 -16.98 -3.99 -0.50
N ILE A 69 -16.02 -3.10 -0.28
CA ILE A 69 -16.21 -1.89 0.56
C ILE A 69 -17.28 -0.99 -0.06
N ILE A 70 -17.24 -0.77 -1.38
CA ILE A 70 -18.26 0.04 -2.07
C ILE A 70 -19.63 -0.60 -1.93
N GLU A 71 -19.75 -1.92 -2.09
CA GLU A 71 -21.02 -2.63 -1.96
C GLU A 71 -21.59 -2.57 -0.53
N GLY A 72 -20.74 -2.71 0.48
CA GLY A 72 -21.16 -2.77 1.88
C GLY A 72 -21.26 -1.44 2.61
N CYS A 73 -20.57 -0.40 2.13
CA CYS A 73 -20.36 0.85 2.86
C CYS A 73 -20.27 2.08 1.94
N SER A 74 -20.99 2.10 0.80
CA SER A 74 -20.94 3.22 -0.16
C SER A 74 -21.22 4.59 0.46
N GLU A 75 -22.09 4.64 1.46
CA GLU A 75 -22.53 5.86 2.16
C GLU A 75 -21.39 6.57 2.89
N LEU A 76 -20.28 5.87 3.18
CA LEU A 76 -19.06 6.49 3.74
C LEU A 76 -18.43 7.50 2.78
N PHE A 77 -18.73 7.40 1.49
CA PHE A 77 -18.15 8.23 0.43
C PHE A 77 -19.12 9.30 -0.09
N ASP A 78 -20.36 9.35 0.41
CA ASP A 78 -21.36 10.31 -0.04
C ASP A 78 -20.95 11.75 0.28
N GLY A 79 -20.94 12.60 -0.75
CA GLY A 79 -20.60 14.02 -0.62
C GLY A 79 -19.11 14.31 -0.34
N VAL A 80 -18.24 13.29 -0.33
CA VAL A 80 -16.80 13.45 -0.15
C VAL A 80 -16.21 14.16 -1.37
N LYS A 81 -15.50 15.27 -1.12
CA LYS A 81 -14.89 16.09 -2.19
C LYS A 81 -13.39 15.88 -2.34
N SER A 82 -12.69 15.50 -1.28
CA SER A 82 -11.25 15.28 -1.32
C SER A 82 -10.84 14.13 -0.39
N MET A 83 -9.94 13.29 -0.89
CA MET A 83 -9.45 12.13 -0.16
C MET A 83 -7.98 11.89 -0.47
N VAL A 84 -7.21 11.51 0.55
CA VAL A 84 -5.88 10.95 0.38
C VAL A 84 -5.90 9.47 0.71
N ASP A 85 -5.33 8.63 -0.15
CA ASP A 85 -5.00 7.24 0.16
C ASP A 85 -3.53 7.18 0.53
N VAL A 86 -3.27 6.85 1.79
CA VAL A 86 -1.93 6.86 2.37
C VAL A 86 -1.33 5.47 2.28
N ASP A 87 -0.09 5.42 1.78
CA ASP A 87 0.58 4.19 1.35
C ASP A 87 -0.27 3.46 0.29
N GLY A 88 -0.83 4.25 -0.64
CA GLY A 88 -1.80 3.81 -1.65
C GLY A 88 -1.19 3.01 -2.81
N GLY A 89 0.12 2.78 -2.78
CA GLY A 89 0.86 2.01 -3.77
C GLY A 89 0.76 2.66 -5.16
N ASN A 90 0.44 1.84 -6.15
CA ASN A 90 0.26 2.32 -7.52
C ASN A 90 -1.08 3.07 -7.75
N GLY A 91 -1.88 3.32 -6.71
CA GLY A 91 -3.12 4.08 -6.78
C GLY A 91 -4.35 3.29 -7.24
N THR A 92 -4.27 1.95 -7.34
CA THR A 92 -5.40 1.11 -7.75
C THR A 92 -6.64 1.34 -6.89
N THR A 93 -6.50 1.50 -5.58
CA THR A 93 -7.60 1.77 -4.65
C THR A 93 -8.35 3.04 -5.04
N LEU A 94 -7.64 4.17 -5.15
CA LEU A 94 -8.24 5.44 -5.54
C LEU A 94 -8.83 5.41 -6.93
N ASN A 95 -8.15 4.79 -7.89
CA ASN A 95 -8.65 4.65 -9.26
C ASN A 95 -10.02 3.94 -9.31
N ILE A 96 -10.27 2.98 -8.43
CA ILE A 96 -11.58 2.34 -8.31
C ILE A 96 -12.59 3.31 -7.68
N LEU A 97 -12.22 3.95 -6.56
CA LEU A 97 -13.12 4.84 -5.82
C LEU A 97 -13.55 6.06 -6.64
N VAL A 98 -12.63 6.77 -7.31
CA VAL A 98 -12.97 7.98 -8.08
C VAL A 98 -13.80 7.68 -9.33
N LYS A 99 -13.76 6.45 -9.86
CA LYS A 99 -14.64 6.02 -10.97
C LYS A 99 -16.08 5.84 -10.52
N VAL A 100 -16.29 5.44 -9.28
CA VAL A 100 -17.64 5.27 -8.69
C VAL A 100 -18.14 6.59 -8.11
N PHE A 101 -17.27 7.31 -7.40
CA PHE A 101 -17.56 8.59 -6.74
C PHE A 101 -16.80 9.71 -7.43
N SER A 102 -17.28 10.11 -8.62
CA SER A 102 -16.61 11.10 -9.49
C SER A 102 -16.42 12.49 -8.88
N GLU A 103 -17.08 12.79 -7.75
CA GLU A 103 -16.91 14.03 -7.01
C GLU A 103 -15.63 14.06 -6.14
N ILE A 104 -15.03 12.90 -5.89
CA ILE A 104 -13.81 12.77 -5.08
C ILE A 104 -12.61 13.20 -5.93
N GLN A 105 -11.88 14.21 -5.45
CA GLN A 105 -10.52 14.50 -5.88
C GLN A 105 -9.54 13.67 -5.04
N GLY A 106 -8.90 12.69 -5.67
CA GLY A 106 -8.02 11.73 -5.00
C GLY A 106 -6.56 12.14 -5.00
N ILE A 107 -5.87 12.00 -3.87
CA ILE A 107 -4.41 12.06 -3.76
C ILE A 107 -3.91 10.66 -3.40
N ASN A 108 -3.22 10.00 -4.33
CA ASN A 108 -2.47 8.79 -4.01
C ASN A 108 -1.11 9.20 -3.43
N PHE A 109 -0.87 8.85 -2.17
CA PHE A 109 0.34 9.20 -1.45
C PHE A 109 1.16 7.97 -1.10
N ASP A 110 2.44 7.96 -1.50
CA ASP A 110 3.36 6.86 -1.18
C ASP A 110 4.82 7.35 -1.21
N LEU A 111 5.78 6.46 -0.95
CA LEU A 111 7.21 6.72 -1.10
C LEU A 111 7.57 7.04 -2.55
N ALA A 112 8.62 7.83 -2.74
CA ALA A 112 9.04 8.30 -4.07
C ALA A 112 9.24 7.17 -5.08
N HIS A 113 9.96 6.11 -4.70
CA HIS A 113 10.22 4.97 -5.59
C HIS A 113 8.95 4.22 -6.03
N VAL A 114 7.86 4.30 -5.25
CA VAL A 114 6.56 3.71 -5.59
C VAL A 114 5.79 4.63 -6.54
N ILE A 115 5.75 5.92 -6.22
CA ILE A 115 5.05 6.93 -7.02
C ILE A 115 5.70 7.10 -8.40
N ASP A 116 7.04 7.02 -8.50
CA ASP A 116 7.77 7.21 -9.75
C ASP A 116 7.39 6.20 -10.85
N VAL A 117 6.90 5.01 -10.44
CA VAL A 117 6.45 3.95 -11.35
C VAL A 117 4.93 3.77 -11.37
N ALA A 118 4.18 4.58 -10.63
CA ALA A 118 2.74 4.47 -10.57
C ALA A 118 2.09 4.85 -11.93
N PRO A 119 1.12 4.06 -12.42
CA PRO A 119 0.43 4.37 -13.66
C PRO A 119 -0.48 5.58 -13.47
N LYS A 120 -0.58 6.42 -14.50
CA LYS A 120 -1.51 7.55 -14.49
C LYS A 120 -2.94 7.04 -14.27
N CYS A 121 -3.62 7.65 -13.30
CA CYS A 121 -5.02 7.39 -13.01
C CYS A 121 -5.82 8.69 -13.13
N ASP A 122 -6.85 8.71 -13.99
CA ASP A 122 -7.69 9.90 -14.19
C ASP A 122 -8.45 10.24 -12.89
N GLY A 123 -8.42 11.51 -12.49
CA GLY A 123 -9.02 11.96 -11.22
C GLY A 123 -8.16 11.69 -9.98
N VAL A 124 -6.93 11.19 -10.15
CA VAL A 124 -5.98 10.92 -9.07
C VAL A 124 -4.68 11.70 -9.29
N GLU A 125 -4.25 12.44 -8.26
CA GLU A 125 -2.93 13.06 -8.19
C GLU A 125 -1.97 12.12 -7.44
N HIS A 126 -0.80 11.86 -8.00
CA HIS A 126 0.24 11.07 -7.34
C HIS A 126 1.23 11.99 -6.62
N VAL A 127 1.40 11.79 -5.32
CA VAL A 127 2.26 12.61 -4.47
C VAL A 127 3.23 11.72 -3.70
N ALA A 128 4.53 11.92 -3.96
CA ALA A 128 5.58 11.26 -3.22
C ALA A 128 5.83 11.94 -1.86
N GLY A 129 6.08 11.17 -0.81
CA GLY A 129 6.54 11.72 0.45
C GLY A 129 6.72 10.71 1.56
N ASN A 130 6.79 11.21 2.78
CA ASN A 130 6.82 10.42 4.00
C ASN A 130 5.67 10.85 4.91
N ILE A 131 4.82 9.89 5.29
CA ILE A 131 3.61 10.14 6.09
C ILE A 131 3.91 10.76 7.45
N PHE A 132 5.07 10.44 8.05
CA PHE A 132 5.48 10.92 9.37
C PHE A 132 5.85 12.41 9.37
N THR A 133 6.09 12.98 8.19
CA THR A 133 6.44 14.39 8.00
C THR A 133 5.41 15.16 7.18
N SER A 134 4.30 14.52 6.80
CA SER A 134 3.29 15.09 5.90
C SER A 134 2.04 15.52 6.65
N VAL A 135 1.39 16.57 6.14
CA VAL A 135 0.10 17.05 6.65
C VAL A 135 -0.86 17.16 5.48
N PHE A 136 -1.95 16.42 5.54
CA PHE A 136 -2.97 16.42 4.50
C PHE A 136 -4.14 17.33 4.89
N LYS A 137 -4.57 18.18 3.96
CA LYS A 137 -5.76 19.05 4.10
C LYS A 137 -6.87 18.52 3.19
N VAL A 138 -7.44 17.39 3.57
CA VAL A 138 -8.48 16.69 2.82
C VAL A 138 -9.63 16.28 3.75
N ALA A 139 -10.79 15.92 3.18
CA ALA A 139 -11.93 15.49 3.96
C ALA A 139 -11.72 14.08 4.56
N ILE A 140 -11.09 13.18 3.82
CA ILE A 140 -10.84 11.79 4.26
C ILE A 140 -9.37 11.42 4.08
N VAL A 141 -8.83 10.73 5.10
CA VAL A 141 -7.58 9.95 5.01
C VAL A 141 -7.98 8.48 4.98
N PHE A 142 -7.71 7.81 3.87
CA PHE A 142 -7.97 6.39 3.66
C PHE A 142 -6.69 5.59 3.92
N LEU A 143 -6.82 4.53 4.71
CA LEU A 143 -5.73 3.63 5.10
C LEU A 143 -6.21 2.20 4.91
N LYS A 144 -5.89 1.60 3.75
CA LYS A 144 -6.35 0.25 3.38
C LYS A 144 -5.57 -0.85 4.09
N ILE A 145 -4.25 -0.81 3.96
CA ILE A 145 -3.31 -1.76 4.56
C ILE A 145 -2.15 -0.93 5.08
N TYR A 146 -2.10 -0.76 6.40
CA TYR A 146 -1.06 0.01 7.06
C TYR A 146 -0.37 -0.86 8.10
N TYR A 147 0.96 -0.93 8.03
CA TYR A 147 1.78 -1.64 9.01
C TYR A 147 2.66 -0.64 9.75
N TYR A 148 2.53 -0.58 11.07
CA TYR A 148 3.54 0.03 11.92
C TYR A 148 4.82 -0.79 11.81
N VAL A 149 5.93 -0.15 11.42
CA VAL A 149 7.28 -0.73 11.54
C VAL A 149 8.12 0.15 12.45
#